data_AF-A0A2R8Y602-F1
#
_entry.id   AF-A0A2R8Y602-F1
#
_cell.length_a   1.000
_cell.length_b   1.000
_cell.length_c   1.000
_cell.angle_alpha   90.00
_cell.angle_beta   90.00
_cell.angle_gamma   90.00
#
_symmetry.space_group_name_H-M   'P 1'
#
loop_
_entity.id
_entity.type
_entity.pdbx_description
1 polymer ?
#
loop_
_entity_poly.entity_id
_entity_poly.type
_entity_poly.pdbx_seq_one_letter_code
_entity_poly.pdbx_strand_id
1 'polypeptide(L)'
;MVAAINRNNSVVQVLLAAGADPNLGDDFSSVYKTAKEQGIHSLEVLITREDDFNNRLNNRASFKGCTALHYAVLADDYRTVKELLDGGANPLQRNEMGHTPLDYAREGEVMKLLRTSEAKYQEKQRKREAEERRRFPLEQRLKEHIIGQESAIATVGAAIRRKENGWYDEEHPLVFLFLGSSGIGKTELAKQTAKYMHKDAKKGFIRLDMSEFQERHEVAKFIGSPPGYVGHEEGGQLTKKLKQCPNAVVLFDEVDKAHPDVLTIMLQLFDEGRLTDGKGKTIDCKDAIFIMTSNVASDEIAQHALQLRQEALEMSRNRIAENLGDVQISDKITISKNFKENVIRPILKAHFRRDEFLGRINEIVYFLPFCHSELIQLVNKE
;
A
#
# COMPACT_ATOMS: atom_id res chain seq x y z
N MET A 1 -0.79 -23.56 -25.09
CA MET A 1 0.68 -23.70 -24.97
C MET A 1 1.25 -24.51 -26.14
N VAL A 2 0.80 -25.75 -26.36
CA VAL A 2 1.18 -26.61 -27.50
C VAL A 2 1.04 -25.91 -28.86
N ALA A 3 -0.10 -25.26 -29.12
CA ALA A 3 -0.28 -24.50 -30.36
C ALA A 3 0.72 -23.34 -30.53
N ALA A 4 1.15 -22.72 -29.42
CA ALA A 4 2.04 -21.57 -29.43
C ALA A 4 3.50 -21.95 -29.72
N ILE A 5 4.02 -23.02 -29.09
CA ILE A 5 5.39 -23.51 -29.37
C ILE A 5 5.53 -24.02 -30.82
N ASN A 6 4.44 -24.58 -31.35
CA ASN A 6 4.37 -25.12 -32.71
C ASN A 6 4.09 -24.07 -33.78
N ARG A 7 4.01 -22.77 -33.41
CA ARG A 7 3.76 -21.65 -34.34
C ARG A 7 2.43 -21.76 -35.10
N ASN A 8 1.44 -22.40 -34.47
CA ASN A 8 0.11 -22.63 -35.03
C ASN A 8 -0.85 -21.51 -34.65
N ASN A 9 -0.66 -20.34 -35.28
CA ASN A 9 -1.43 -19.12 -35.09
C ASN A 9 -2.97 -19.36 -35.20
N SER A 10 -3.41 -20.07 -36.25
CA SER A 10 -4.83 -20.36 -36.47
C SER A 10 -5.47 -21.10 -35.29
N VAL A 11 -4.78 -22.08 -34.71
CA VAL A 11 -5.25 -22.84 -33.56
C VAL A 11 -5.27 -21.96 -32.32
N VAL A 12 -4.27 -21.10 -32.13
CA VAL A 12 -4.22 -20.13 -31.02
C VAL A 12 -5.42 -19.18 -31.09
N GLN A 13 -5.74 -18.62 -32.25
CA GLN A 13 -6.91 -17.76 -32.43
C GLN A 13 -8.22 -18.48 -32.08
N VAL A 14 -8.41 -19.72 -32.57
CA VAL A 14 -9.62 -20.51 -32.28
C VAL A 14 -9.75 -20.80 -30.79
N LEU A 15 -8.65 -21.16 -30.12
CA LEU A 15 -8.65 -21.43 -28.68
C LEU A 15 -8.97 -20.19 -27.86
N LEU A 16 -8.39 -19.03 -28.22
CA LEU A 16 -8.71 -17.76 -27.56
C LEU A 16 -10.18 -17.37 -27.76
N ALA A 17 -10.71 -17.53 -28.98
CA ALA A 17 -12.12 -17.29 -29.28
C ALA A 17 -13.06 -18.24 -28.52
N ALA A 18 -12.61 -19.45 -28.22
CA ALA A 18 -13.32 -20.42 -27.38
C ALA A 18 -13.20 -20.14 -25.87
N GLY A 19 -12.51 -19.07 -25.46
CA GLY A 19 -12.37 -18.67 -24.06
C GLY A 19 -11.22 -19.33 -23.31
N ALA A 20 -10.23 -19.90 -24.01
CA ALA A 20 -9.02 -20.40 -23.36
C ALA A 20 -8.25 -19.25 -22.67
N ASP A 21 -7.86 -19.44 -21.41
CA ASP A 21 -7.08 -18.45 -20.66
C ASP A 21 -5.61 -18.47 -21.13
N PRO A 22 -5.08 -17.40 -21.76
CA PRO A 22 -3.68 -17.34 -22.18
C PRO A 22 -2.69 -17.22 -21.02
N ASN A 23 -3.16 -16.93 -19.81
CA ASN A 23 -2.35 -16.71 -18.60
C ASN A 23 -2.19 -17.97 -17.74
N LEU A 24 -2.82 -19.08 -18.14
CA LEU A 24 -2.63 -20.36 -17.49
C LEU A 24 -1.17 -20.81 -17.68
N GLY A 25 -0.50 -21.10 -16.57
CA GLY A 25 0.87 -21.60 -16.57
C GLY A 25 0.91 -23.12 -16.78
N ASP A 26 2.01 -23.61 -17.35
CA ASP A 26 2.29 -25.03 -17.45
C ASP A 26 2.52 -25.65 -16.06
N ASP A 27 2.13 -26.90 -15.87
CA ASP A 27 2.34 -27.66 -14.63
C ASP A 27 3.60 -28.55 -14.70
N PHE A 28 4.27 -28.63 -15.86
CA PHE A 28 5.42 -29.52 -16.03
C PHE A 28 6.65 -29.05 -15.25
N SER A 29 7.04 -29.87 -14.29
CA SER A 29 8.25 -29.65 -13.47
C SER A 29 9.38 -30.61 -13.84
N SER A 30 9.10 -31.90 -13.89
CA SER A 30 10.02 -32.94 -14.36
C SER A 30 9.21 -34.18 -14.72
N VAL A 31 9.77 -35.03 -15.59
CA VAL A 31 9.11 -36.27 -16.03
C VAL A 31 8.63 -37.12 -14.85
N TYR A 32 9.49 -37.34 -13.84
CA TYR A 32 9.16 -38.18 -12.68
C TYR A 32 8.09 -37.56 -11.77
N LYS A 33 8.16 -36.25 -11.54
CA LYS A 33 7.20 -35.57 -10.65
C LYS A 33 5.83 -35.47 -11.30
N THR A 34 5.78 -35.08 -12.58
CA THR A 34 4.55 -35.03 -13.37
C THR A 34 3.91 -36.42 -13.49
N ALA A 35 4.71 -37.48 -13.73
CA ALA A 35 4.23 -38.86 -13.77
C ALA A 35 3.57 -39.29 -12.45
N LYS A 36 4.19 -38.94 -11.32
CA LYS A 36 3.65 -39.23 -9.99
C LYS A 36 2.36 -38.45 -9.71
N GLU A 37 2.30 -37.18 -10.11
CA GLU A 37 1.12 -36.32 -9.91
C GLU A 37 -0.06 -36.74 -10.78
N GLN A 38 0.20 -37.18 -12.01
CA GLN A 38 -0.84 -37.62 -12.96
C GLN A 38 -1.17 -39.12 -12.89
N GLY A 39 -0.38 -39.91 -12.14
CA GLY A 39 -0.61 -41.34 -11.98
C GLY A 39 -0.32 -42.17 -13.23
N ILE A 40 0.52 -41.67 -14.14
CA ILE A 40 0.88 -42.31 -15.42
C ILE A 40 2.35 -42.71 -15.46
N HIS A 41 2.73 -43.56 -16.42
CA HIS A 41 4.09 -44.04 -16.52
C HIS A 41 5.05 -42.92 -16.99
N SER A 42 6.27 -42.88 -16.47
CA SER A 42 7.24 -41.81 -16.80
C SER A 42 7.58 -41.73 -18.29
N LEU A 43 7.63 -42.87 -18.98
CA LEU A 43 7.81 -42.93 -20.44
C LEU A 43 6.63 -42.31 -21.19
N GLU A 44 5.40 -42.46 -20.69
CA GLU A 44 4.21 -41.90 -21.33
C GLU A 44 4.21 -40.37 -21.25
N VAL A 45 4.58 -39.81 -20.08
CA VAL A 45 4.79 -38.37 -19.91
C VAL A 45 5.85 -37.85 -20.88
N LEU A 46 6.96 -38.58 -21.02
CA LEU A 46 8.06 -38.20 -21.90
C LEU A 46 7.60 -38.19 -23.37
N ILE A 47 6.98 -39.27 -23.84
CA ILE A 47 6.48 -39.40 -25.22
C ILE A 47 5.47 -38.29 -25.53
N THR A 48 4.48 -38.10 -24.66
CA THR A 48 3.45 -37.06 -24.84
C THR A 48 4.08 -35.68 -24.93
N ARG A 49 5.09 -35.38 -24.09
CA ARG A 49 5.78 -34.08 -24.10
C ARG A 49 6.64 -33.88 -25.34
N GLU A 50 7.31 -34.93 -25.82
CA GLU A 50 8.11 -34.89 -27.04
C GLU A 50 7.23 -34.68 -28.28
N ASP A 51 6.09 -35.37 -28.35
CA ASP A 51 5.10 -35.25 -29.42
C ASP A 51 4.46 -33.85 -29.45
N ASP A 52 4.02 -33.34 -28.29
CA ASP A 52 3.34 -32.05 -28.21
C ASP A 52 4.29 -30.86 -28.46
N PHE A 53 5.54 -30.91 -27.98
CA PHE A 53 6.48 -29.78 -28.01
C PHE A 53 7.64 -29.96 -29.01
N ASN A 54 7.55 -30.96 -29.90
CA ASN A 54 8.41 -31.15 -31.07
C ASN A 54 9.92 -31.18 -30.77
N ASN A 55 10.34 -31.88 -29.70
CA ASN A 55 11.75 -32.01 -29.26
C ASN A 55 12.52 -30.67 -29.07
N ARG A 56 11.83 -29.52 -29.09
CA ARG A 56 12.47 -28.20 -28.95
C ARG A 56 12.79 -27.83 -27.51
N LEU A 57 12.17 -28.51 -26.56
CA LEU A 57 12.32 -28.25 -25.14
C LEU A 57 13.26 -29.26 -24.50
N ASN A 58 14.03 -28.79 -23.52
CA ASN A 58 14.86 -29.67 -22.71
C ASN A 58 13.99 -30.38 -21.66
N ASN A 59 13.80 -31.70 -21.81
CA ASN A 59 12.97 -32.51 -20.91
C ASN A 59 13.50 -32.56 -19.45
N ARG A 60 14.73 -32.09 -19.21
CA ARG A 60 15.31 -31.96 -17.86
C ARG A 60 15.03 -30.61 -17.20
N ALA A 61 14.54 -29.62 -17.94
CA ALA A 61 14.20 -28.31 -17.42
C ALA A 61 12.76 -28.30 -16.88
N SER A 62 12.53 -27.53 -15.82
CA SER A 62 11.17 -27.21 -15.36
C SER A 62 10.59 -26.10 -16.23
N PHE A 63 9.33 -26.26 -16.62
CA PHE A 63 8.56 -25.23 -17.31
C PHE A 63 7.38 -24.76 -16.47
N LYS A 64 7.37 -25.10 -15.18
CA LYS A 64 6.25 -24.81 -14.32
C LYS A 64 6.00 -23.30 -14.21
N GLY A 65 4.77 -22.89 -14.46
CA GLY A 65 4.34 -21.50 -14.54
C GLY A 65 4.62 -20.80 -15.88
N CYS A 66 5.22 -21.47 -16.88
CA CYS A 66 5.37 -20.89 -18.22
C CYS A 66 4.02 -20.82 -18.93
N THR A 67 3.61 -19.63 -19.34
CA THR A 67 2.34 -19.40 -20.06
C THR A 67 2.47 -19.64 -21.56
N ALA A 68 1.36 -19.60 -22.29
CA ALA A 68 1.37 -19.65 -23.75
C ALA A 68 2.27 -18.58 -24.39
N LEU A 69 2.36 -17.40 -23.76
CA LEU A 69 3.20 -16.29 -24.21
C LEU A 69 4.70 -16.62 -24.06
N HIS A 70 5.11 -17.26 -22.96
CA HIS A 70 6.51 -17.71 -22.80
C HIS A 70 6.92 -18.65 -23.94
N TYR A 71 6.06 -19.60 -24.29
CA TYR A 71 6.31 -20.55 -25.37
C TYR A 71 6.34 -19.90 -26.75
N ALA A 72 5.44 -18.96 -27.03
CA ALA A 72 5.42 -18.22 -28.29
C ALA A 72 6.70 -17.39 -28.48
N VAL A 73 7.19 -16.77 -27.40
CA VAL A 73 8.43 -15.99 -27.42
C VAL A 73 9.66 -16.88 -27.57
N LEU A 74 9.70 -18.02 -26.88
CA LEU A 74 10.76 -19.03 -27.05
C LEU A 74 10.81 -19.57 -28.49
N ALA A 75 9.63 -19.72 -29.12
CA ALA A 75 9.51 -20.10 -30.53
C ALA A 75 9.88 -18.98 -31.50
N ASP A 76 10.13 -17.75 -31.04
CA ASP A 76 10.42 -16.56 -31.84
C ASP A 76 9.37 -16.31 -32.95
N ASP A 77 8.08 -16.53 -32.63
CA ASP A 77 6.97 -16.31 -33.55
C ASP A 77 6.23 -15.00 -33.25
N TYR A 78 6.53 -13.98 -34.05
CA TYR A 78 5.90 -12.66 -33.96
C TYR A 78 4.36 -12.73 -34.03
N ARG A 79 3.79 -13.57 -34.89
CA ARG A 79 2.34 -13.61 -35.10
C ARG A 79 1.62 -14.18 -33.89
N THR A 80 2.10 -15.31 -33.36
CA THR A 80 1.51 -15.94 -32.17
C THR A 80 1.64 -15.02 -30.96
N VAL A 81 2.81 -14.38 -30.78
CA VAL A 81 3.02 -13.43 -29.67
C VAL A 81 2.02 -12.29 -29.75
N LYS A 82 1.81 -11.71 -30.95
CA LYS A 82 0.84 -10.64 -31.15
C LYS A 82 -0.58 -11.09 -30.83
N GLU A 83 -1.01 -12.24 -31.34
CA GLU A 83 -2.35 -12.78 -31.09
C GLU A 83 -2.62 -13.07 -29.61
N LEU A 84 -1.62 -13.61 -28.90
CA LEU A 84 -1.74 -13.86 -27.46
C LEU A 84 -1.86 -12.55 -26.67
N LEU A 85 -1.07 -11.54 -27.01
CA LEU A 85 -1.13 -10.22 -26.37
C LEU A 85 -2.48 -9.53 -26.64
N ASP A 86 -2.96 -9.57 -27.89
CA ASP A 86 -4.27 -9.05 -28.28
C ASP A 86 -5.40 -9.84 -27.58
N GLY A 87 -5.20 -11.14 -27.35
CA GLY A 87 -6.07 -12.04 -26.58
C GLY A 87 -6.00 -11.87 -25.05
N GLY A 88 -5.23 -10.92 -24.53
CA GLY A 88 -5.16 -10.62 -23.09
C GLY A 88 -4.11 -11.40 -22.30
N ALA A 89 -3.08 -11.95 -22.96
CA ALA A 89 -1.92 -12.49 -22.27
C ALA A 89 -1.17 -11.39 -21.48
N ASN A 90 -0.76 -11.71 -20.26
CA ASN A 90 -0.01 -10.82 -19.38
C ASN A 90 1.49 -10.93 -19.70
N PRO A 91 2.11 -9.88 -20.27
CA PRO A 91 3.54 -9.90 -20.58
C PRO A 91 4.44 -9.80 -19.34
N LEU A 92 3.88 -9.50 -18.16
CA LEU A 92 4.64 -9.36 -16.91
C LEU A 92 4.56 -10.60 -16.00
N GLN A 93 3.83 -11.64 -16.41
CA GLN A 93 3.67 -12.84 -15.60
C GLN A 93 4.99 -13.58 -15.48
N ARG A 94 5.37 -13.92 -14.24
CA ARG A 94 6.59 -14.68 -13.95
C ARG A 94 6.26 -16.16 -13.78
N ASN A 95 7.11 -17.03 -14.32
CA ASN A 95 7.07 -18.46 -14.05
C ASN A 95 7.66 -18.80 -12.65
N GLU A 96 7.75 -20.08 -12.28
CA GLU A 96 8.33 -20.48 -10.99
C GLU A 96 9.82 -20.10 -10.85
N MET A 97 10.53 -19.95 -11.96
CA MET A 97 11.93 -19.48 -11.95
C MET A 97 12.05 -17.96 -11.78
N GLY A 98 10.93 -17.23 -11.75
CA GLY A 98 10.89 -15.78 -11.63
C GLY A 98 11.12 -15.02 -12.94
N HIS A 99 11.18 -15.73 -14.07
CA HIS A 99 11.41 -15.17 -15.41
C HIS A 99 10.08 -14.77 -16.07
N THR A 100 10.12 -13.66 -16.79
CA THR A 100 9.05 -13.13 -17.65
C THR A 100 9.22 -13.62 -19.09
N PRO A 101 8.20 -13.50 -19.96
CA PRO A 101 8.33 -13.79 -21.38
C PRO A 101 9.48 -13.01 -22.06
N LEU A 102 9.73 -11.76 -21.64
CA LEU A 102 10.82 -10.95 -22.20
C LEU A 102 12.20 -11.56 -21.96
N ASP A 103 12.40 -12.27 -20.85
CA ASP A 103 13.67 -12.93 -20.51
C ASP A 103 14.02 -14.07 -21.47
N TYR A 104 13.02 -14.61 -22.18
CA TYR A 104 13.21 -15.64 -23.21
C TYR A 104 13.32 -15.07 -24.63
N ALA A 105 13.12 -13.76 -24.82
CA ALA A 105 13.11 -13.13 -26.13
C ALA A 105 14.53 -12.96 -26.70
N ARG A 106 14.70 -13.29 -27.98
CA ARG A 106 15.91 -12.96 -28.75
C ARG A 106 15.87 -11.49 -29.18
N GLU A 107 17.04 -10.91 -29.46
CA GLU A 107 17.11 -9.58 -30.06
C GLU A 107 16.40 -9.59 -31.42
N GLY A 108 15.38 -8.74 -31.58
CA GLY A 108 14.57 -8.74 -32.79
C GLY A 108 13.23 -8.05 -32.62
N GLU A 109 12.31 -8.34 -33.54
CA GLU A 109 10.97 -7.73 -33.59
C GLU A 109 10.09 -8.15 -32.41
N VAL A 110 10.19 -9.42 -31.98
CA VAL A 110 9.45 -9.95 -30.82
C VAL A 110 9.81 -9.20 -29.53
N MET A 111 11.10 -8.96 -29.28
CA MET A 111 11.52 -8.19 -28.11
C MET A 111 10.99 -6.74 -28.14
N LYS A 112 11.00 -6.09 -29.30
CA LYS A 112 10.43 -4.73 -29.46
C LYS A 112 8.92 -4.72 -29.20
N LEU A 113 8.21 -5.73 -29.72
CA LEU A 113 6.77 -5.89 -29.49
C LEU A 113 6.44 -6.10 -28.01
N LEU A 114 7.20 -6.96 -27.33
CA LEU A 114 7.03 -7.22 -25.90
C LEU A 114 7.26 -5.95 -25.08
N ARG A 115 8.37 -5.23 -25.28
CA ARG A 115 8.65 -3.97 -24.55
C ARG A 115 7.52 -2.94 -24.73
N THR A 116 7.04 -2.80 -25.97
CA THR A 116 5.92 -1.88 -26.26
C THR A 116 4.62 -2.33 -25.57
N SER A 117 4.38 -3.64 -25.54
CA SER A 117 3.18 -4.22 -24.94
C SER A 117 3.23 -4.25 -23.42
N GLU A 118 4.40 -4.44 -22.81
CA GLU A 118 4.63 -4.29 -21.38
C GLU A 118 4.32 -2.88 -20.92
N ALA A 119 4.85 -1.86 -21.62
CA ALA A 119 4.56 -0.46 -21.30
C ALA A 119 3.05 -0.16 -21.37
N LYS A 120 2.39 -0.60 -22.45
CA LYS A 120 0.93 -0.46 -22.61
C LYS A 120 0.15 -1.22 -21.54
N TYR A 121 0.58 -2.44 -21.19
CA TYR A 121 -0.08 -3.25 -20.17
C TYR A 121 0.06 -2.60 -18.80
N GLN A 122 1.25 -2.14 -18.43
CA GLN A 122 1.47 -1.37 -17.19
C GLN A 122 0.60 -0.12 -17.15
N GLU A 123 0.54 0.65 -18.24
CA GLU A 123 -0.32 1.83 -18.32
C GLU A 123 -1.81 1.47 -18.17
N LYS A 124 -2.27 0.40 -18.83
CA LYS A 124 -3.64 -0.10 -18.72
C LYS A 124 -3.96 -0.56 -17.28
N GLN A 125 -3.04 -1.27 -16.63
CA GLN A 125 -3.18 -1.66 -15.23
C GLN A 125 -3.27 -0.42 -14.33
N ARG A 126 -2.36 0.55 -14.48
CA ARG A 126 -2.39 1.81 -13.73
C ARG A 126 -3.70 2.58 -13.94
N LYS A 127 -4.20 2.66 -15.19
CA LYS A 127 -5.48 3.29 -15.53
C LYS A 127 -6.66 2.56 -14.87
N ARG A 128 -6.68 1.23 -14.94
CA ARG A 128 -7.73 0.40 -14.31
C ARG A 128 -7.73 0.57 -12.80
N GLU A 129 -6.57 0.54 -12.17
CA GLU A 129 -6.44 0.79 -10.74
C GLU A 129 -6.90 2.20 -10.37
N ALA A 130 -6.51 3.22 -11.14
CA ALA A 130 -6.98 4.59 -10.94
C ALA A 130 -8.50 4.73 -11.12
N GLU A 131 -9.09 4.05 -12.10
CA GLU A 131 -10.54 4.03 -12.32
C GLU A 131 -11.29 3.32 -11.19
N GLU A 132 -10.76 2.20 -10.69
CA GLU A 132 -11.31 1.50 -9.53
C GLU A 132 -11.29 2.39 -8.28
N ARG A 133 -10.19 3.12 -8.05
CA ARG A 133 -10.06 4.09 -6.96
C ARG A 133 -11.02 5.27 -7.11
N ARG A 134 -11.29 5.73 -8.35
CA ARG A 134 -12.31 6.76 -8.62
C ARG A 134 -13.71 6.25 -8.33
N ARG A 135 -14.00 5.00 -8.66
CA ARG A 135 -15.32 4.37 -8.48
C ARG A 135 -15.63 4.11 -7.00
N PHE A 136 -14.60 3.80 -6.20
CA PHE A 136 -14.73 3.57 -4.76
C PHE A 136 -13.74 4.47 -4.00
N PRO A 137 -14.14 5.71 -3.68
CA PRO A 137 -13.30 6.65 -2.95
C PRO A 137 -12.80 6.04 -1.63
N LEU A 138 -11.53 6.27 -1.32
CA LEU A 138 -10.88 5.85 -0.08
C LEU A 138 -11.75 6.16 1.15
N GLU A 139 -12.36 7.34 1.20
CA GLU A 139 -13.22 7.74 2.32
C GLU A 139 -14.40 6.80 2.54
N GLN A 140 -15.02 6.26 1.49
CA GLN A 140 -16.13 5.32 1.62
C GLN A 140 -15.66 4.00 2.23
N ARG A 141 -14.53 3.45 1.75
CA ARG A 141 -13.94 2.22 2.30
C ARG A 141 -13.52 2.37 3.76
N LEU A 142 -13.02 3.56 4.14
CA LEU A 142 -12.67 3.87 5.52
C LEU A 142 -13.94 3.92 6.40
N LYS A 143 -15.03 4.55 5.94
CA LYS A 143 -16.31 4.63 6.67
C LYS A 143 -16.99 3.28 6.87
N GLU A 144 -16.77 2.32 5.99
CA GLU A 144 -17.26 0.94 6.18
C GLU A 144 -16.67 0.30 7.44
N HIS A 145 -15.45 0.69 7.85
CA HIS A 145 -14.73 0.10 8.97
C HIS A 145 -14.69 1.02 10.19
N ILE A 146 -14.64 2.33 9.99
CA ILE A 146 -14.48 3.34 11.04
C ILE A 146 -15.80 4.05 11.27
N ILE A 147 -16.24 4.04 12.52
CA ILE A 147 -17.46 4.73 12.94
C ILE A 147 -17.08 6.14 13.39
N GLY A 148 -17.86 7.14 12.95
CA GLY A 148 -17.58 8.52 13.25
C GLY A 148 -16.27 9.01 12.61
N GLN A 149 -15.62 9.97 13.27
CA GLN A 149 -14.32 10.53 12.84
C GLN A 149 -14.32 11.04 11.38
N GLU A 150 -15.46 11.56 10.93
CA GLU A 150 -15.71 11.99 9.55
C GLU A 150 -14.73 13.06 9.06
N SER A 151 -14.35 13.98 9.95
CA SER A 151 -13.32 14.97 9.63
C SER A 151 -11.95 14.32 9.44
N ALA A 152 -11.59 13.32 10.25
CA ALA A 152 -10.31 12.65 10.17
C ALA A 152 -10.18 11.84 8.86
N ILE A 153 -11.22 11.07 8.55
CA ILE A 153 -11.33 10.30 7.29
C ILE A 153 -11.23 11.24 6.09
N ALA A 154 -11.94 12.37 6.10
CA ALA A 154 -11.90 13.32 5.00
C ALA A 154 -10.51 13.95 4.80
N THR A 155 -9.81 14.33 5.89
CA THR A 155 -8.45 14.90 5.81
C THR A 155 -7.45 13.89 5.25
N VAL A 156 -7.44 12.67 5.79
CA VAL A 156 -6.54 11.60 5.34
C VAL A 156 -6.85 11.22 3.89
N GLY A 157 -8.12 11.03 3.55
CA GLY A 157 -8.58 10.71 2.21
C GLY A 157 -8.17 11.77 1.17
N ALA A 158 -8.34 13.05 1.50
CA ALA A 158 -7.96 14.15 0.64
C ALA A 158 -6.43 14.26 0.44
N ALA A 159 -5.64 14.06 1.49
CA ALA A 159 -4.18 14.09 1.39
C ALA A 159 -3.63 12.91 0.56
N ILE A 160 -4.14 11.70 0.78
CA ILE A 160 -3.74 10.53 -0.02
C ILE A 160 -4.15 10.69 -1.47
N ARG A 161 -5.37 11.16 -1.74
CA ARG A 161 -5.83 11.45 -3.11
C ARG A 161 -4.95 12.50 -3.80
N ARG A 162 -4.48 13.53 -3.09
CA ARG A 162 -3.52 14.50 -3.65
C ARG A 162 -2.20 13.82 -4.03
N LYS A 163 -1.64 12.98 -3.14
CA LYS A 163 -0.43 12.20 -3.41
C LYS A 163 -0.59 11.28 -4.63
N GLU A 164 -1.69 10.53 -4.70
CA GLU A 164 -1.96 9.60 -5.82
C GLU A 164 -2.11 10.30 -7.19
N ASN A 165 -2.57 11.55 -7.21
CA ASN A 165 -2.69 12.35 -8.42
C ASN A 165 -1.44 13.15 -8.77
N GLY A 166 -0.34 13.01 -8.00
CA GLY A 166 0.88 13.79 -8.19
C GLY A 166 0.72 15.28 -7.87
N TRP A 167 -0.28 15.66 -7.06
CA TRP A 167 -0.50 17.04 -6.61
C TRP A 167 0.18 17.31 -5.27
N TYR A 168 1.31 16.67 -5.07
CA TYR A 168 2.04 16.66 -3.82
C TYR A 168 3.53 16.65 -4.12
N ASP A 169 4.33 17.05 -3.14
CA ASP A 169 5.78 17.03 -3.26
C ASP A 169 6.30 15.58 -3.31
N GLU A 170 6.81 15.16 -4.46
CA GLU A 170 7.35 13.81 -4.67
C GLU A 170 8.70 13.59 -3.96
N GLU A 171 9.37 14.68 -3.53
CA GLU A 171 10.66 14.58 -2.85
C GLU A 171 10.53 14.29 -1.35
N HIS A 172 9.33 14.43 -0.78
CA HIS A 172 9.09 14.28 0.65
C HIS A 172 7.94 13.30 0.92
N PRO A 173 8.03 12.49 1.99
CA PRO A 173 6.96 11.57 2.34
C PRO A 173 5.74 12.31 2.87
N LEU A 174 4.60 11.61 2.90
CA LEU A 174 3.37 12.16 3.47
C LEU A 174 3.33 11.83 4.96
N VAL A 175 3.28 12.87 5.79
CA VAL A 175 3.40 12.81 7.25
C VAL A 175 2.15 13.37 7.90
N PHE A 176 1.51 12.54 8.73
CA PHE A 176 0.34 12.90 9.53
C PHE A 176 0.67 12.89 11.02
N LEU A 177 0.04 13.80 11.77
CA LEU A 177 -0.04 13.72 13.23
C LEU A 177 -1.49 13.60 13.67
N PHE A 178 -1.85 12.46 14.25
CA PHE A 178 -3.16 12.14 14.77
C PHE A 178 -3.24 12.49 16.25
N LEU A 179 -4.13 13.43 16.59
CA LEU A 179 -4.35 13.91 17.96
C LEU A 179 -5.72 13.53 18.47
N GLY A 180 -5.79 13.18 19.75
CA GLY A 180 -7.02 12.93 20.50
C GLY A 180 -6.80 11.90 21.61
N SER A 181 -7.84 11.56 22.38
CA SER A 181 -7.76 10.60 23.49
C SER A 181 -7.45 9.15 23.03
N SER A 182 -7.07 8.27 23.96
CA SER A 182 -6.89 6.85 23.66
C SER A 182 -8.22 6.17 23.29
N GLY A 183 -8.16 5.10 22.50
CA GLY A 183 -9.33 4.27 22.15
C GLY A 183 -10.31 4.85 21.10
N ILE A 184 -10.10 6.08 20.61
CA ILE A 184 -11.03 6.73 19.67
C ILE A 184 -10.83 6.37 18.18
N GLY A 185 -9.90 5.45 17.86
CA GLY A 185 -9.71 4.95 16.49
C GLY A 185 -8.51 5.50 15.71
N LYS A 186 -7.56 6.20 16.35
CA LYS A 186 -6.33 6.72 15.68
C LYS A 186 -5.54 5.60 14.96
N THR A 187 -5.19 4.56 15.70
CA THR A 187 -4.46 3.38 15.22
C THR A 187 -5.28 2.61 14.17
N GLU A 188 -6.61 2.58 14.32
CA GLU A 188 -7.49 1.87 13.40
C GLU A 188 -7.56 2.57 12.04
N LEU A 189 -7.64 3.91 12.01
CA LEU A 189 -7.56 4.67 10.77
C LEU A 189 -6.24 4.41 10.01
N ALA A 190 -5.12 4.33 10.73
CA ALA A 190 -3.83 4.00 10.13
C ALA A 190 -3.80 2.58 9.53
N LYS A 191 -4.34 1.58 10.24
CA LYS A 191 -4.46 0.20 9.73
C LYS A 191 -5.33 0.11 8.48
N GLN A 192 -6.51 0.75 8.51
CA GLN A 192 -7.44 0.72 7.37
C GLN A 192 -6.85 1.46 6.15
N THR A 193 -6.09 2.53 6.39
CA THR A 193 -5.32 3.21 5.34
C THR A 193 -4.30 2.28 4.70
N ALA A 194 -3.52 1.55 5.50
CA ALA A 194 -2.55 0.57 5.00
C ALA A 194 -3.20 -0.58 4.23
N LYS A 195 -4.33 -1.08 4.75
CA LYS A 195 -5.14 -2.12 4.10
C LYS A 195 -5.63 -1.68 2.72
N TYR A 196 -6.10 -0.44 2.60
CA TYR A 196 -6.48 0.14 1.31
C TYR A 196 -5.30 0.21 0.33
N MET A 197 -4.16 0.75 0.78
CA MET A 197 -3.01 0.98 -0.10
C MET A 197 -2.35 -0.32 -0.58
N HIS A 198 -2.32 -1.34 0.29
CA HIS A 198 -1.55 -2.57 0.03
C HIS A 198 -2.40 -3.83 -0.12
N LYS A 199 -3.74 -3.69 -0.28
CA LYS A 199 -4.67 -4.81 -0.51
C LYS A 199 -4.45 -5.95 0.50
N ASP A 200 -4.46 -5.64 1.80
CA ASP A 200 -4.23 -6.56 2.93
C ASP A 200 -2.82 -7.19 3.05
N ALA A 201 -1.82 -6.73 2.28
CA ALA A 201 -0.46 -7.22 2.43
C ALA A 201 0.11 -6.86 3.81
N LYS A 202 0.41 -7.86 4.64
CA LYS A 202 0.93 -7.69 6.02
C LYS A 202 2.16 -6.78 6.11
N LYS A 203 3.01 -6.76 5.09
CA LYS A 203 4.23 -5.94 5.05
C LYS A 203 3.97 -4.45 4.80
N GLY A 204 2.77 -4.10 4.30
CA GLY A 204 2.38 -2.73 3.98
C GLY A 204 2.01 -1.89 5.21
N PHE A 205 1.87 -2.50 6.39
CA PHE A 205 1.65 -1.80 7.65
C PHE A 205 2.79 -2.06 8.62
N ILE A 206 3.48 -1.00 9.03
CA ILE A 206 4.58 -1.05 10.00
C ILE A 206 4.13 -0.28 11.23
N ARG A 207 3.95 -0.96 12.36
CA ARG A 207 3.72 -0.30 13.66
C ARG A 207 4.99 -0.33 14.50
N LEU A 208 5.28 0.80 15.13
CA LEU A 208 6.32 0.96 16.15
C LEU A 208 5.70 1.70 17.33
N ASP A 209 5.82 1.11 18.52
CA ASP A 209 5.40 1.74 19.77
C ASP A 209 6.52 2.64 20.27
N MET A 210 6.27 3.95 20.34
CA MET A 210 7.29 4.92 20.73
C MET A 210 7.59 4.89 22.23
N SER A 211 6.77 4.23 23.04
CA SER A 211 7.07 3.96 24.44
C SER A 211 8.26 3.02 24.63
N GLU A 212 8.59 2.17 23.63
CA GLU A 212 9.81 1.32 23.62
C GLU A 212 11.10 2.10 23.26
N PHE A 213 11.00 3.41 23.01
CA PHE A 213 12.12 4.26 22.62
C PHE A 213 12.24 5.48 23.54
N GLN A 214 11.88 5.33 24.81
CA GLN A 214 11.98 6.40 25.82
C GLN A 214 13.43 6.66 26.23
N GLU A 215 14.28 5.62 26.19
CA GLU A 215 15.66 5.70 26.66
C GLU A 215 16.67 5.82 25.52
N ARG A 216 17.76 6.56 25.77
CA ARG A 216 18.79 6.86 24.75
C ARG A 216 19.40 5.61 24.12
N HIS A 217 19.59 4.53 24.88
CA HIS A 217 20.18 3.29 24.38
C HIS A 217 19.21 2.49 23.49
N GLU A 218 17.90 2.73 23.59
CA GLU A 218 16.88 2.08 22.77
C GLU A 218 16.73 2.74 21.40
N VAL A 219 17.12 4.01 21.27
CA VAL A 219 17.18 4.75 19.99
C VAL A 219 18.02 4.01 18.96
N ALA A 220 19.11 3.35 19.39
CA ALA A 220 19.93 2.54 18.50
C ALA A 220 19.16 1.37 17.86
N LYS A 221 18.13 0.82 18.53
CA LYS A 221 17.26 -0.24 17.97
C LYS A 221 16.42 0.28 16.79
N PHE A 222 16.18 1.59 16.71
CA PHE A 222 15.33 2.21 15.69
C PHE A 222 15.94 2.12 14.28
N ILE A 223 17.21 2.55 14.13
CA ILE A 223 17.96 2.55 12.86
C ILE A 223 19.08 1.50 12.77
N GLY A 224 19.49 0.95 13.92
CA GLY A 224 20.57 -0.02 14.06
C GLY A 224 21.77 0.58 14.80
N SER A 225 22.45 -0.24 15.60
CA SER A 225 23.69 0.15 16.26
C SER A 225 24.80 0.48 15.25
N PRO A 226 25.68 1.44 15.53
CA PRO A 226 26.84 1.73 14.68
C PRO A 226 27.88 0.58 14.71
N PRO A 227 28.84 0.55 13.76
CA PRO A 227 29.88 -0.48 13.71
C PRO A 227 30.67 -0.54 15.03
N GLY A 228 30.86 -1.76 15.55
CA GLY A 228 31.57 -2.00 16.81
C GLY A 228 30.71 -2.14 18.07
N TYR A 229 29.38 -2.01 17.95
CA TYR A 229 28.43 -2.22 19.05
C TYR A 229 27.60 -3.51 18.87
N VAL A 230 27.15 -4.10 19.98
CA VAL A 230 26.26 -5.28 19.96
C VAL A 230 24.97 -4.94 19.20
N GLY A 231 24.52 -5.85 18.33
CA GLY A 231 23.33 -5.65 17.49
C GLY A 231 23.59 -4.96 16.14
N HIS A 232 24.84 -4.57 15.82
CA HIS A 232 25.20 -3.98 14.52
C HIS A 232 24.80 -4.88 13.32
N GLU A 233 24.90 -6.20 13.46
CA GLU A 233 24.57 -7.16 12.40
C GLU A 233 23.06 -7.17 12.06
N GLU A 234 22.18 -6.86 13.00
CA GLU A 234 20.72 -7.08 12.90
C GLU A 234 19.98 -5.98 12.12
N GLY A 235 20.58 -4.79 12.01
CA GLY A 235 19.96 -3.58 11.45
C GLY A 235 18.86 -2.99 12.34
N GLY A 236 18.36 -1.81 11.98
CA GLY A 236 17.28 -1.15 12.72
C GLY A 236 15.91 -1.79 12.49
N GLN A 237 15.04 -1.68 13.49
CA GLN A 237 13.66 -2.16 13.37
C GLN A 237 12.91 -1.49 12.22
N LEU A 238 13.05 -0.16 12.06
CA LEU A 238 12.38 0.60 11.01
C LEU A 238 13.02 0.33 9.65
N THR A 239 14.35 0.44 9.57
CA THR A 239 15.12 0.27 8.32
C THR A 239 14.93 -1.13 7.74
N LYS A 240 14.93 -2.18 8.55
CA LYS A 240 14.70 -3.56 8.08
C LYS A 240 13.30 -3.76 7.50
N LYS A 241 12.27 -3.15 8.09
CA LYS A 241 10.89 -3.25 7.61
C LYS A 241 10.68 -2.42 6.34
N LEU A 242 11.16 -1.18 6.30
CA LEU A 242 11.09 -0.32 5.11
C LEU A 242 11.90 -0.87 3.93
N LYS A 243 13.01 -1.55 4.18
CA LYS A 243 13.76 -2.26 3.10
C LYS A 243 12.91 -3.34 2.42
N GLN A 244 11.95 -3.95 3.12
CA GLN A 244 11.04 -4.94 2.54
C GLN A 244 9.83 -4.31 1.85
N CYS A 245 9.37 -3.14 2.32
CA CYS A 245 8.24 -2.41 1.78
C CYS A 245 8.50 -0.89 1.87
N PRO A 246 9.20 -0.29 0.89
CA PRO A 246 9.63 1.12 0.95
C PRO A 246 8.47 2.13 0.92
N ASN A 247 7.32 1.73 0.40
CA ASN A 247 6.10 2.54 0.29
C ASN A 247 5.05 2.19 1.37
N ALA A 248 5.46 1.56 2.48
CA ALA A 248 4.55 1.16 3.55
C ALA A 248 3.89 2.35 4.26
N VAL A 249 2.76 2.07 4.91
CA VAL A 249 2.19 2.95 5.94
C VAL A 249 2.86 2.63 7.28
N VAL A 250 3.59 3.59 7.81
CA VAL A 250 4.34 3.50 9.07
C VAL A 250 3.60 4.26 10.15
N LEU A 251 3.18 3.55 11.19
CA LEU A 251 2.57 4.10 12.38
C LEU A 251 3.59 4.21 13.52
N PHE A 252 3.89 5.43 13.94
CA PHE A 252 4.58 5.74 15.19
C PHE A 252 3.53 6.02 16.26
N ASP A 253 3.26 5.02 17.09
CA ASP A 253 2.23 5.09 18.12
C ASP A 253 2.78 5.78 19.37
N GLU A 254 2.00 6.68 19.99
CA GLU A 254 2.38 7.42 21.20
C GLU A 254 3.69 8.21 21.06
N VAL A 255 3.85 8.95 19.96
CA VAL A 255 5.09 9.70 19.66
C VAL A 255 5.48 10.72 20.74
N ASP A 256 4.53 11.14 21.59
CA ASP A 256 4.83 11.97 22.75
C ASP A 256 5.71 11.30 23.80
N LYS A 257 5.83 9.97 23.79
CA LYS A 257 6.70 9.22 24.70
C LYS A 257 8.10 9.01 24.13
N ALA A 258 8.35 9.30 22.86
CA ALA A 258 9.65 9.05 22.24
C ALA A 258 10.77 9.91 22.86
N HIS A 259 11.97 9.34 22.95
CA HIS A 259 13.17 10.11 23.26
C HIS A 259 13.43 11.19 22.18
N PRO A 260 13.91 12.40 22.54
CA PRO A 260 14.18 13.47 21.57
C PRO A 260 15.12 13.08 20.41
N ASP A 261 16.06 12.16 20.63
CA ASP A 261 16.95 11.68 19.56
C ASP A 261 16.21 10.89 18.47
N VAL A 262 15.10 10.21 18.79
CA VAL A 262 14.23 9.57 17.80
C VAL A 262 13.60 10.62 16.89
N LEU A 263 13.13 11.72 17.48
CA LEU A 263 12.57 12.85 16.72
C LEU A 263 13.61 13.49 15.79
N THR A 264 14.90 13.48 16.17
CA THR A 264 16.00 13.95 15.30
C THR A 264 16.11 13.08 14.06
N ILE A 265 16.03 11.77 14.22
CA ILE A 265 16.08 10.83 13.09
C ILE A 265 14.84 11.00 12.20
N MET A 266 13.67 11.16 12.80
CA MET A 266 12.42 11.39 12.07
C MET A 266 12.45 12.70 11.26
N LEU A 267 13.04 13.77 11.80
CA LEU A 267 13.25 15.02 11.07
C LEU A 267 13.99 14.78 9.75
N GLN A 268 15.15 14.12 9.82
CA GLN A 268 15.91 13.80 8.61
C GLN A 268 15.10 12.96 7.62
N LEU A 269 14.36 11.98 8.12
CA LEU A 269 13.51 11.12 7.30
C LEU A 269 12.41 11.92 6.58
N PHE A 270 11.75 12.84 7.28
CA PHE A 270 10.68 13.66 6.71
C PHE A 270 11.21 14.76 5.77
N ASP A 271 12.48 15.15 5.92
CA ASP A 271 13.16 16.16 5.11
C ASP A 271 13.75 15.59 3.82
N GLU A 272 14.44 14.47 3.91
CA GLU A 272 15.18 13.91 2.77
C GLU A 272 14.42 12.78 2.07
N GLY A 273 13.34 12.31 2.69
CA GLY A 273 12.62 11.11 2.25
C GLY A 273 13.49 9.85 2.30
N ARG A 274 14.59 9.86 3.07
CA ARG A 274 15.59 8.79 3.13
C ARG A 274 15.93 8.44 4.55
N LEU A 275 16.20 7.16 4.78
CA LEU A 275 16.67 6.65 6.07
C LEU A 275 17.96 5.86 5.88
N THR A 276 19.00 6.20 6.64
CA THR A 276 20.28 5.47 6.61
C THR A 276 20.39 4.59 7.85
N ASP A 277 20.67 3.30 7.64
CA ASP A 277 20.89 2.36 8.75
C ASP A 277 22.28 2.52 9.39
N GLY A 278 22.49 1.86 10.53
CA GLY A 278 23.79 1.87 11.22
C GLY A 278 24.96 1.31 10.39
N LYS A 279 24.71 0.63 9.26
CA LYS A 279 25.73 0.12 8.32
C LYS A 279 26.02 1.11 7.19
N GLY A 280 25.40 2.27 7.18
CA GLY A 280 25.53 3.28 6.12
C GLY A 280 24.71 2.97 4.87
N LYS A 281 23.75 2.03 4.92
CA LYS A 281 22.86 1.73 3.81
C LYS A 281 21.64 2.64 3.86
N THR A 282 21.45 3.41 2.81
CA THR A 282 20.30 4.30 2.65
C THR A 282 19.11 3.60 1.99
N ILE A 283 17.90 3.91 2.47
CA ILE A 283 16.62 3.44 1.95
C ILE A 283 15.81 4.66 1.53
N ASP A 284 15.31 4.66 0.29
CA ASP A 284 14.38 5.66 -0.21
C ASP A 284 12.97 5.35 0.31
N CYS A 285 12.35 6.33 0.96
CA CYS A 285 11.08 6.23 1.66
C CYS A 285 10.09 7.35 1.24
N LYS A 286 10.34 8.06 0.13
CA LYS A 286 9.46 9.15 -0.35
C LYS A 286 8.02 8.72 -0.59
N ASP A 287 7.83 7.49 -1.05
CA ASP A 287 6.50 6.93 -1.29
C ASP A 287 5.78 6.46 -0.01
N ALA A 288 6.49 6.32 1.12
CA ALA A 288 5.90 5.92 2.38
C ALA A 288 4.90 6.98 2.90
N ILE A 289 3.98 6.50 3.76
CA ILE A 289 3.11 7.37 4.55
C ILE A 289 3.45 7.18 6.02
N PHE A 290 3.84 8.25 6.68
CA PHE A 290 4.11 8.26 8.11
C PHE A 290 2.92 8.82 8.86
N ILE A 291 2.41 8.06 9.83
CA ILE A 291 1.34 8.46 10.72
C ILE A 291 1.89 8.42 12.12
N MET A 292 1.84 9.54 12.82
CA MET A 292 2.18 9.64 14.23
C MET A 292 0.90 9.74 15.02
N THR A 293 0.78 9.06 16.15
CA THR A 293 -0.32 9.28 17.10
C THR A 293 0.20 9.94 18.35
N SER A 294 -0.60 10.83 18.94
CA SER A 294 -0.31 11.40 20.24
C SER A 294 -1.59 11.69 21.02
N ASN A 295 -1.49 11.58 22.33
CA ASN A 295 -2.53 11.98 23.27
C ASN A 295 -2.33 13.42 23.78
N VAL A 296 -1.32 14.14 23.28
CA VAL A 296 -1.09 15.55 23.60
C VAL A 296 -2.29 16.39 23.15
N ALA A 297 -2.66 17.35 24.00
CA ALA A 297 -3.82 18.23 23.84
C ALA A 297 -5.19 17.51 23.78
N SER A 298 -5.26 16.26 24.23
CA SER A 298 -6.50 15.46 24.13
C SER A 298 -7.63 16.02 24.99
N ASP A 299 -7.33 16.58 26.17
CA ASP A 299 -8.33 17.18 27.05
C ASP A 299 -8.93 18.44 26.43
N GLU A 300 -8.11 19.32 25.85
CA GLU A 300 -8.56 20.52 25.16
C GLU A 300 -9.40 20.18 23.94
N ILE A 301 -8.97 19.18 23.15
CA ILE A 301 -9.73 18.68 21.99
C ILE A 301 -11.09 18.14 22.45
N ALA A 302 -11.12 17.37 23.53
CA ALA A 302 -12.36 16.81 24.07
C ALA A 302 -13.33 17.88 24.57
N GLN A 303 -12.83 18.87 25.34
CA GLN A 303 -13.64 19.98 25.83
C GLN A 303 -14.19 20.83 24.68
N HIS A 304 -13.36 21.15 23.69
CA HIS A 304 -13.80 21.92 22.52
C HIS A 304 -14.83 21.14 21.68
N ALA A 305 -14.67 19.83 21.55
CA ALA A 305 -15.64 18.97 20.88
C ALA A 305 -17.02 19.00 21.57
N LEU A 306 -17.04 19.00 22.92
CA LEU A 306 -18.28 19.11 23.70
C LEU A 306 -18.96 20.47 23.48
N GLN A 307 -18.19 21.56 23.47
CA GLN A 307 -18.71 22.90 23.19
C GLN A 307 -19.34 22.98 21.79
N LEU A 308 -18.64 22.51 20.76
CA LEU A 308 -19.15 22.51 19.38
C LEU A 308 -20.44 21.71 19.24
N ARG A 309 -20.58 20.61 20.00
CA ARG A 309 -21.82 19.81 20.04
C ARG A 309 -22.97 20.57 20.69
N GLN A 310 -22.72 21.26 21.79
CA GLN A 310 -23.73 22.08 22.48
C GLN A 310 -24.20 23.22 21.58
N GLU A 311 -23.29 23.96 20.97
CA GLU A 311 -23.61 25.04 20.02
C GLU A 311 -24.43 24.52 18.84
N ALA A 312 -24.08 23.36 18.27
CA ALA A 312 -24.85 22.76 17.18
C ALA A 312 -26.29 22.38 17.60
N LEU A 313 -26.48 21.87 18.81
CA LEU A 313 -27.79 21.53 19.36
C LEU A 313 -28.65 22.79 19.61
N GLU A 314 -28.06 23.84 20.18
CA GLU A 314 -28.75 25.11 20.40
C GLU A 314 -29.18 25.76 19.09
N MET A 315 -28.30 25.78 18.09
CA MET A 315 -28.60 26.26 16.75
C MET A 315 -29.73 25.48 16.09
N SER A 316 -29.74 24.15 16.24
CA SER A 316 -30.82 23.30 15.75
C SER A 316 -32.15 23.62 16.43
N ARG A 317 -32.14 23.75 17.77
CA ARG A 317 -33.33 24.09 18.55
C ARG A 317 -33.91 25.45 18.18
N ASN A 318 -33.07 26.46 17.98
CA ASN A 318 -33.51 27.80 17.60
C ASN A 318 -34.12 27.81 16.19
N ARG A 319 -33.54 27.07 15.23
CA ARG A 319 -34.09 26.95 13.86
C ARG A 319 -35.43 26.24 13.81
N ILE A 320 -35.63 25.21 14.64
CA ILE A 320 -36.93 24.52 14.77
C ILE A 320 -37.98 25.48 15.32
N ALA A 321 -37.63 26.32 16.31
CA ALA A 321 -38.52 27.34 16.83
C ALA A 321 -38.90 28.41 15.78
N GLU A 322 -38.04 28.65 14.79
CA GLU A 322 -38.24 29.62 13.70
C GLU A 322 -38.91 29.04 12.44
N ASN A 323 -39.39 27.79 12.43
CA ASN A 323 -40.07 27.14 11.29
C ASN A 323 -39.29 27.16 9.96
N LEU A 324 -37.95 27.17 10.01
CA LEU A 324 -37.09 27.02 8.83
C LEU A 324 -36.96 25.52 8.48
N GLY A 325 -38.03 24.96 7.92
CA GLY A 325 -38.04 23.61 7.36
C GLY A 325 -37.13 23.51 6.14
N ASP A 326 -36.41 22.39 6.04
CA ASP A 326 -35.71 21.91 4.84
C ASP A 326 -34.31 22.45 4.53
N VAL A 327 -33.40 22.41 5.50
CA VAL A 327 -31.96 22.30 5.20
C VAL A 327 -31.38 21.07 5.88
N GLN A 328 -30.94 20.09 5.07
CA GLN A 328 -30.19 18.93 5.55
C GLN A 328 -29.03 19.38 6.42
N ILE A 329 -29.05 18.98 7.69
CA ILE A 329 -27.98 19.29 8.63
C ILE A 329 -26.76 18.47 8.21
N SER A 330 -25.67 19.13 7.79
CA SER A 330 -24.37 18.47 7.88
C SER A 330 -23.92 18.61 9.33
N ASP A 331 -24.11 17.58 10.15
CA ASP A 331 -23.61 17.46 11.54
C ASP A 331 -22.07 17.39 11.60
N LYS A 332 -21.38 17.98 10.62
CA LYS A 332 -19.95 17.87 10.45
C LYS A 332 -19.24 18.88 11.36
N ILE A 333 -19.14 18.49 12.62
CA ILE A 333 -18.35 19.21 13.62
C ILE A 333 -16.90 19.20 13.17
N THR A 334 -16.35 20.39 12.97
CA THR A 334 -14.97 20.59 12.52
C THR A 334 -14.28 21.54 13.46
N ILE A 335 -13.05 21.22 13.85
CA ILE A 335 -12.24 22.09 14.69
C ILE A 335 -11.91 23.39 13.95
N SER A 336 -12.21 24.52 14.58
CA SER A 336 -11.96 25.85 14.03
C SER A 336 -10.47 26.15 13.84
N LYS A 337 -10.12 26.96 12.82
CA LYS A 337 -8.73 27.40 12.60
C LYS A 337 -8.18 28.15 13.83
N ASN A 338 -9.01 28.94 14.50
CA ASN A 338 -8.65 29.69 15.70
C ASN A 338 -8.17 28.75 16.82
N PHE A 339 -8.91 27.67 17.08
CA PHE A 339 -8.53 26.69 18.09
C PHE A 339 -7.22 25.96 17.74
N LYS A 340 -7.03 25.60 16.47
CA LYS A 340 -5.78 24.96 16.01
C LYS A 340 -4.55 25.83 16.26
N GLU A 341 -4.63 27.12 15.90
CA GLU A 341 -3.48 28.03 15.99
C GLU A 341 -3.22 28.53 17.41
N ASN A 342 -4.26 28.85 18.17
CA ASN A 342 -4.11 29.53 19.46
C ASN A 342 -4.11 28.60 20.67
N VAL A 343 -4.60 27.36 20.53
CA VAL A 343 -4.64 26.38 21.63
C VAL A 343 -3.71 25.21 21.33
N ILE A 344 -3.93 24.52 20.22
CA ILE A 344 -3.20 23.27 19.93
C ILE A 344 -1.74 23.55 19.59
N ARG A 345 -1.46 24.48 18.68
CA ARG A 345 -0.11 24.73 18.19
C ARG A 345 0.86 25.11 19.32
N PRO A 346 0.52 25.98 20.29
CA PRO A 346 1.38 26.25 21.45
C PRO A 346 1.67 25.00 22.30
N ILE A 347 0.68 24.14 22.53
CA ILE A 347 0.86 22.90 23.30
C ILE A 347 1.84 21.97 22.58
N LEU A 348 1.66 21.78 21.27
CA LEU A 348 2.56 20.94 20.48
C LEU A 348 3.99 21.50 20.47
N LYS A 349 4.15 22.82 20.33
CA LYS A 349 5.48 23.47 20.39
C LYS A 349 6.16 23.25 21.74
N ALA A 350 5.43 23.44 22.82
CA ALA A 350 5.94 23.23 24.18
C ALA A 350 6.34 21.77 24.43
N HIS A 351 5.56 20.83 23.89
CA HIS A 351 5.80 19.40 24.03
C HIS A 351 7.02 18.93 23.24
N PHE A 352 7.02 19.13 21.92
CA PHE A 352 8.09 18.62 21.04
C PHE A 352 9.37 19.45 21.12
N ARG A 353 9.30 20.70 21.60
CA ARG A 353 10.43 21.64 21.76
C ARG A 353 11.26 21.85 20.50
N ARG A 354 10.69 21.54 19.33
CA ARG A 354 11.34 21.58 18.01
C ARG A 354 10.33 22.05 16.98
N ASP A 355 10.35 23.35 16.73
CA ASP A 355 9.42 23.97 15.76
C ASP A 355 9.59 23.39 14.35
N GLU A 356 10.82 23.01 13.99
CA GLU A 356 11.14 22.36 12.71
C GLU A 356 10.34 21.08 12.50
N PHE A 357 10.16 20.28 13.57
CA PHE A 357 9.44 19.01 13.48
C PHE A 357 7.98 19.20 13.11
N LEU A 358 7.33 20.20 13.70
CA LEU A 358 5.96 20.55 13.36
C LEU A 358 5.85 21.09 11.92
N GLY A 359 6.89 21.73 11.41
CA GLY A 359 6.95 22.21 10.03
C GLY A 359 6.99 21.10 8.97
N ARG A 360 7.37 19.86 9.36
CA ARG A 360 7.44 18.70 8.45
C ARG A 360 6.19 17.83 8.45
N ILE A 361 5.24 18.14 9.34
CA ILE A 361 3.94 17.48 9.35
C ILE A 361 3.04 18.13 8.31
N ASN A 362 2.49 17.34 7.40
CA ASN A 362 1.68 17.85 6.31
C ASN A 362 0.25 18.12 6.74
N GLU A 363 -0.31 17.23 7.56
CA GLU A 363 -1.66 17.37 8.09
C GLU A 363 -1.72 16.93 9.55
N ILE A 364 -2.24 17.81 10.41
CA ILE A 364 -2.63 17.45 11.77
C ILE A 364 -4.10 17.05 11.76
N VAL A 365 -4.37 15.80 12.13
CA VAL A 365 -5.68 15.18 12.09
C VAL A 365 -6.22 15.05 13.50
N TYR A 366 -7.42 15.59 13.72
CA TYR A 366 -8.04 15.66 15.02
C TYR A 366 -9.14 14.62 15.14
N PHE A 367 -9.05 13.80 16.17
CA PHE A 367 -10.05 12.80 16.49
C PHE A 367 -10.85 13.30 17.70
N LEU A 368 -12.17 13.32 17.53
CA LEU A 368 -13.07 13.83 18.55
C LEU A 368 -13.60 12.66 19.40
N PRO A 369 -13.90 12.86 20.69
CA PRO A 369 -14.56 11.84 21.49
C PRO A 369 -15.87 11.40 20.84
N PHE A 370 -16.22 10.12 20.89
CA PHE A 370 -17.47 9.64 20.28
C PHE A 370 -18.71 10.32 20.89
N CYS A 371 -19.71 10.60 20.07
CA CYS A 371 -21.04 10.96 20.56
C CYS A 371 -21.84 9.70 20.92
N HIS A 372 -22.98 9.89 21.59
CA HIS A 372 -23.81 8.77 22.04
C HIS A 372 -24.27 7.86 20.88
N SER A 373 -24.65 8.43 19.74
CA SER A 373 -25.05 7.64 18.57
C SER A 373 -23.89 6.86 17.95
N GLU A 374 -22.69 7.45 17.90
CA GLU A 374 -21.47 6.76 17.44
C GLU A 374 -21.10 5.61 18.38
N LEU A 375 -21.22 5.79 19.70
CA LEU A 375 -21.00 4.73 20.68
C LEU A 375 -21.98 3.56 20.51
N ILE A 376 -23.27 3.85 20.29
CA ILE A 376 -24.27 2.80 20.02
C ILE A 376 -23.92 2.03 18.74
N GLN A 377 -23.53 2.73 17.68
CA GLN A 377 -23.10 2.09 16.44
C GLN A 377 -21.86 1.21 16.64
N LEU A 378 -20.93 1.64 17.50
CA LEU A 378 -19.70 0.90 17.80
C LEU A 378 -20.00 -0.40 18.54
N VAL A 379 -20.85 -0.33 19.57
CA VAL A 379 -21.31 -1.52 20.31
C VAL A 379 -22.08 -2.49 19.41
N ASN A 380 -22.85 -2.00 18.43
CA ASN A 380 -23.59 -2.86 17.51
C ASN A 380 -22.71 -3.53 16.43
N LYS A 381 -21.47 -3.07 16.26
CA LYS A 381 -20.54 -3.55 15.23
C LYS A 381 -19.53 -4.56 15.78
N GLU A 382 -19.24 -4.49 17.08
CA GLU A 382 -18.59 -5.56 17.84
C GLU A 382 -19.54 -6.74 18.07
#